data_AF-A0A4Z2E9X7-F1
#
_entry.id   AF-A0A4Z2E9X7-F1
#
_cell.length_a   1.000
_cell.length_b   1.000
_cell.length_c   1.000
_cell.angle_alpha   90.00
_cell.angle_beta   90.00
_cell.angle_gamma   90.00
#
_symmetry.space_group_name_H-M   'P 1'
#
loop_
_entity.id
_entity.type
_entity.pdbx_description
1 polymer ?
#
loop_
_entity_poly.entity_id
_entity_poly.type
_entity_poly.pdbx_seq_one_letter_code
_entity_poly.pdbx_strand_id
1 'polypeptide(L)'
;MHQIPYECEDVWDVFQQAYVGKDPCRVPQEAYDPLMVGVPFKPACNRLMFWSKTKDVVHDFTEKSACFLTVEETLLGSVLDGLTWCGEEGSNGETPPPRRIGRKRLRDQRTQNEEQRQ
;
A
#
# COMPACT_ATOMS: atom_id res chain seq x y z
N MET A 1 8.28 -26.73 11.83
CA MET A 1 7.67 -25.45 11.42
C MET A 1 6.92 -24.91 12.64
N HIS A 2 7.46 -23.88 13.28
CA HIS A 2 6.79 -23.19 14.38
C HIS A 2 5.71 -22.30 13.74
N GLN A 3 4.44 -22.55 14.02
CA GLN A 3 3.41 -21.55 13.77
C GLN A 3 3.50 -20.56 14.92
N ILE A 4 3.96 -19.34 14.62
CA ILE A 4 3.91 -18.23 15.57
C ILE A 4 2.45 -17.72 15.55
N PRO A 5 1.78 -17.52 16.71
CA PRO A 5 0.53 -16.77 16.73
C PRO A 5 0.81 -15.39 16.16
N TYR A 6 0.21 -15.08 15.02
CA TYR A 6 0.45 -13.82 14.33
C TYR A 6 -0.28 -12.71 15.07
N GLU A 7 0.44 -11.97 15.91
CA GLU A 7 -0.06 -10.70 16.41
C GLU A 7 -0.22 -9.75 15.21
N CYS A 8 -1.35 -9.05 15.15
CA CYS A 8 -1.65 -8.15 14.03
C CYS A 8 -0.57 -7.07 13.89
N GLU A 9 0.05 -6.67 15.01
CA GLU A 9 1.17 -5.73 15.07
C GLU A 9 2.39 -6.27 14.31
N ASP A 10 2.78 -7.53 14.51
CA ASP A 10 3.92 -8.14 13.81
C ASP A 10 3.68 -8.21 12.28
N VAL A 11 2.46 -8.56 11.88
CA VAL A 11 2.08 -8.60 10.46
C VAL A 11 2.14 -7.21 9.84
N TRP A 12 1.66 -6.20 10.57
CA TRP A 12 1.69 -4.81 10.15
C TRP A 12 3.12 -4.28 10.01
N ASP A 13 3.97 -4.54 10.98
CA ASP A 13 5.38 -4.14 10.96
C ASP A 13 6.12 -4.76 9.76
N VAL A 14 5.91 -6.05 9.51
CA VAL A 14 6.49 -6.74 8.35
C VAL A 14 5.96 -6.19 7.02
N PHE A 15 4.68 -5.87 6.94
CA PHE A 15 4.08 -5.22 5.76
C PHE A 15 4.70 -3.85 5.50
N GLN A 16 4.88 -3.02 6.53
CA GLN A 16 5.47 -1.69 6.41
C GLN A 16 6.94 -1.73 5.96
N GLN A 17 7.72 -2.72 6.40
CA GLN A 17 9.12 -2.91 5.97
C GLN A 17 9.26 -3.08 4.45
N ALA A 18 8.21 -3.51 3.75
CA ALA A 18 8.24 -3.69 2.31
C ALA A 18 8.36 -2.35 1.56
N TYR A 19 7.76 -1.26 2.06
CA TYR A 19 7.63 -0.01 1.29
C TYR A 19 8.01 1.27 2.05
N VAL A 20 7.95 1.33 3.38
CA VAL A 20 8.25 2.55 4.15
C VAL A 20 9.71 2.97 3.94
N GLY A 21 9.94 4.27 3.74
CA GLY A 21 11.27 4.82 3.51
C GLY A 21 11.88 4.51 2.13
N LYS A 22 11.17 3.79 1.25
CA LYS A 22 11.65 3.40 -0.08
C LYS A 22 11.07 4.29 -1.18
N ASP A 23 11.77 4.37 -2.30
CA ASP A 23 11.25 4.95 -3.54
C ASP A 23 10.01 4.14 -3.97
N PRO A 24 8.82 4.76 -4.07
CA PRO A 24 7.58 4.06 -4.38
C PRO A 24 7.58 3.41 -5.76
N CYS A 25 8.46 3.83 -6.68
CA CYS A 25 8.61 3.24 -8.01
C CYS A 25 9.62 2.08 -8.04
N ARG A 26 10.34 1.82 -6.95
CA ARG A 26 11.43 0.83 -6.88
C ARG A 26 11.23 -0.18 -5.75
N VAL A 27 9.99 -0.53 -5.45
CA VAL A 27 9.65 -1.63 -4.53
C VAL A 27 9.51 -2.93 -5.35
N PRO A 28 10.46 -3.87 -5.26
CA PRO A 28 10.33 -5.16 -5.96
C PRO A 28 9.29 -6.05 -5.28
N GLN A 29 8.76 -7.04 -6.00
CA GLN A 29 7.74 -7.95 -5.46
C GLN A 29 8.28 -8.73 -4.24
N GLU A 30 9.55 -9.13 -4.30
CA GLU A 30 10.26 -9.91 -3.27
C GLU A 30 10.38 -9.14 -1.94
N ALA A 31 10.18 -7.82 -1.94
CA ALA A 31 10.14 -7.04 -0.70
C ALA A 31 8.98 -7.47 0.22
N TYR A 32 7.96 -8.14 -0.31
CA TYR A 32 6.83 -8.69 0.45
C TYR A 32 7.00 -10.18 0.79
N ASP A 33 8.07 -10.86 0.39
CA ASP A 33 8.29 -12.27 0.72
C ASP A 33 8.24 -12.55 2.23
N PRO A 34 8.82 -11.71 3.12
CA PRO A 34 8.69 -11.89 4.56
C PRO A 34 7.22 -11.91 5.03
N LEU A 35 6.37 -11.06 4.42
CA LEU A 35 4.94 -11.03 4.71
C LEU A 35 4.24 -12.31 4.23
N MET A 36 4.59 -12.83 3.05
CA MET A 36 4.00 -14.04 2.49
C MET A 36 4.40 -15.30 3.29
N VAL A 37 5.62 -15.35 3.81
CA VAL A 37 6.07 -16.38 4.76
C VAL A 37 5.38 -16.22 6.11
N GLY A 38 5.21 -14.98 6.56
CA GLY A 38 4.52 -14.62 7.79
C GLY A 38 3.01 -14.80 7.75
N VAL A 39 2.36 -14.80 6.60
CA VAL A 39 0.90 -15.01 6.53
C VAL A 39 0.60 -16.03 5.43
N PRO A 40 0.92 -17.32 5.67
CA PRO A 40 0.80 -18.32 4.63
C PRO A 40 -0.66 -18.60 4.32
N PHE A 41 -1.07 -18.33 3.08
CA PHE A 41 -2.39 -18.69 2.59
C PHE A 41 -2.41 -20.12 2.05
N LYS A 42 -3.28 -20.97 2.63
CA LYS A 42 -3.50 -22.36 2.19
C LYS A 42 -5.00 -22.61 1.97
N PRO A 43 -5.54 -22.27 0.80
CA PRO A 43 -6.94 -22.54 0.49
C PRO A 43 -7.21 -24.03 0.37
N ALA A 44 -8.43 -24.44 0.69
CA ALA A 44 -8.86 -25.79 0.36
C ALA A 44 -8.87 -25.98 -1.17
N CYS A 45 -8.49 -27.18 -1.62
CA CYS A 45 -8.47 -27.51 -3.06
C CYS A 45 -9.82 -27.25 -3.72
N ASN A 46 -9.80 -26.76 -4.96
CA ASN A 46 -10.97 -26.48 -5.80
C ASN A 46 -11.97 -25.45 -5.24
N ARG A 47 -11.54 -24.63 -4.26
CA ARG A 47 -12.37 -23.54 -3.71
C ARG A 47 -11.96 -22.16 -4.20
N LEU A 48 -10.71 -21.97 -4.62
CA LEU A 48 -10.25 -20.65 -5.08
C LEU A 48 -10.92 -20.24 -6.39
N MET A 49 -11.46 -19.03 -6.41
CA MET A 49 -12.05 -18.42 -7.60
C MET A 49 -11.29 -17.13 -7.94
N PHE A 50 -10.75 -17.09 -9.16
CA PHE A 50 -10.08 -15.91 -9.70
C PHE A 50 -11.04 -15.13 -10.59
N TRP A 51 -10.84 -13.82 -10.68
CA TRP A 51 -11.68 -12.92 -11.45
C TRP A 51 -10.83 -11.86 -12.14
N SER A 52 -11.34 -11.28 -13.23
CA SER A 52 -10.68 -10.19 -13.95
C SER A 52 -11.73 -9.20 -14.42
N LYS A 53 -11.71 -7.98 -13.86
CA LYS A 53 -12.72 -6.92 -14.08
C LYS A 53 -14.17 -7.33 -13.76
N THR A 54 -14.34 -8.41 -13.01
CA THR A 54 -15.65 -8.99 -12.64
C THR A 54 -15.75 -9.21 -11.12
N LYS A 55 -15.09 -8.35 -10.32
CA LYS A 55 -15.03 -8.46 -8.86
C LYS A 55 -16.43 -8.62 -8.28
N ASP A 56 -17.28 -7.62 -8.50
CA ASP A 56 -18.62 -7.55 -7.91
C ASP A 56 -19.47 -8.79 -8.23
N VAL A 57 -19.41 -9.26 -9.48
CA VAL A 57 -20.15 -10.46 -9.91
C VAL A 57 -19.68 -11.72 -9.19
N VAL A 58 -18.37 -11.86 -8.99
CA VAL A 58 -17.79 -13.03 -8.33
C VAL A 58 -18.03 -12.97 -6.82
N HIS A 59 -17.90 -11.80 -6.20
CA HIS A 59 -18.24 -11.60 -4.79
C HIS A 59 -19.72 -11.88 -4.52
N ASP A 60 -20.64 -11.36 -5.35
CA ASP A 60 -22.07 -11.66 -5.25
C ASP A 60 -22.38 -13.17 -5.33
N PHE A 61 -21.53 -13.93 -6.04
CA PHE A 61 -21.65 -15.37 -6.16
C PHE A 61 -21.07 -16.10 -4.96
N THR A 62 -19.87 -15.74 -4.49
CA THR A 62 -19.22 -16.39 -3.33
C THR A 62 -19.96 -16.08 -2.02
N GLU A 63 -20.51 -14.88 -1.84
CA GLU A 63 -21.35 -14.54 -0.68
C GLU A 63 -22.58 -15.46 -0.55
N LYS A 64 -23.13 -15.91 -1.69
CA LYS A 64 -24.28 -16.83 -1.75
C LYS A 64 -23.89 -18.30 -1.74
N SER A 65 -22.60 -18.60 -1.91
CA SER A 65 -22.06 -19.95 -2.03
C SER A 65 -20.83 -20.11 -1.14
N ALA A 66 -21.02 -20.68 0.05
CA ALA A 66 -19.95 -20.99 1.02
C ALA A 66 -18.87 -21.98 0.53
N CYS A 67 -18.93 -22.41 -0.74
CA CYS A 67 -18.00 -23.36 -1.34
C CYS A 67 -16.77 -22.71 -1.97
N PHE A 68 -16.85 -21.45 -2.39
CA PHE A 68 -15.78 -20.76 -3.10
C PHE A 68 -15.19 -19.63 -2.27
N LEU A 69 -13.90 -19.40 -2.45
CA LEU A 69 -13.15 -18.34 -1.80
C LEU A 69 -12.44 -17.48 -2.84
N THR A 70 -12.47 -16.16 -2.70
CA THR A 70 -11.63 -15.25 -3.49
C THR A 70 -10.33 -14.89 -2.76
N VAL A 71 -9.45 -14.13 -3.40
CA VAL A 71 -8.22 -13.62 -2.75
C VAL A 71 -8.59 -12.64 -1.62
N GLU A 72 -9.66 -11.89 -1.79
CA GLU A 72 -10.17 -10.90 -0.85
C GLU A 72 -10.72 -11.52 0.45
N GLU A 73 -11.04 -12.82 0.46
CA GLU A 73 -11.47 -13.55 1.67
C GLU A 73 -10.30 -14.15 2.47
N THR A 74 -9.06 -13.94 2.01
CA THR A 74 -7.85 -14.29 2.77
C THR A 74 -7.52 -13.21 3.80
N LEU A 75 -6.66 -13.50 4.79
CA LEU A 75 -6.29 -12.50 5.81
C LEU A 75 -5.72 -11.22 5.17
N LEU A 76 -4.72 -11.35 4.29
CA LEU A 76 -4.10 -10.20 3.63
C LEU A 76 -5.08 -9.54 2.65
N GLY A 77 -5.83 -10.33 1.89
CA GLY A 77 -6.82 -9.80 0.96
C GLY A 77 -7.89 -8.97 1.66
N SER A 78 -8.45 -9.44 2.77
CA SER A 78 -9.51 -8.74 3.50
C SER A 78 -9.03 -7.43 4.13
N VAL A 79 -7.81 -7.42 4.68
CA VAL A 79 -7.23 -6.23 5.32
C VAL A 79 -6.80 -5.17 4.30
N LEU A 80 -6.31 -5.60 3.13
CA LEU A 80 -5.73 -4.70 2.12
C LEU A 80 -6.67 -4.39 0.95
N ASP A 81 -7.87 -4.98 0.90
CA ASP A 81 -8.82 -4.76 -0.19
C ASP A 81 -9.23 -3.28 -0.30
N GLY A 82 -9.15 -2.74 -1.52
CA GLY A 82 -9.48 -1.35 -1.81
C GLY A 82 -8.51 -0.30 -1.24
N LEU A 83 -7.43 -0.70 -0.57
CA LEU A 83 -6.44 0.24 -0.04
C LEU A 83 -5.39 0.64 -1.10
N THR A 84 -4.75 1.78 -0.89
CA THR A 84 -3.60 2.26 -1.67
C THR A 84 -2.52 2.75 -0.71
N TRP A 85 -1.29 2.27 -0.89
CA TRP A 85 -0.15 2.65 -0.07
C TRP A 85 1.11 2.82 -0.92
N CYS A 86 2.04 3.64 -0.43
CA CYS A 86 3.32 3.88 -1.08
C CYS A 86 4.36 4.34 -0.06
N GLY A 87 5.63 4.13 -0.39
CA GLY A 87 6.76 4.68 0.36
C GLY A 87 7.02 6.15 0.02
N GLU A 88 7.79 6.81 0.88
CA GLU A 88 8.47 8.07 0.55
C GLU A 88 9.94 7.90 0.97
N GLU A 89 10.86 8.10 0.03
CA GLU A 89 12.29 7.91 0.26
C GLU A 89 12.79 8.86 1.36
N GLY A 90 13.48 8.31 2.36
CA GLY A 90 13.97 9.08 3.51
C GLY A 90 12.89 9.47 4.54
N SER A 91 11.66 8.98 4.40
CA SER A 91 10.62 9.09 5.44
C SER A 91 10.64 7.90 6.39
N ASN A 92 10.19 8.11 7.63
CA ASN A 92 9.97 7.04 8.60
C ASN A 92 8.53 6.50 8.59
N GLY A 93 7.75 6.79 7.53
CA GLY A 93 6.34 6.40 7.45
C GLY A 93 5.36 7.31 8.20
N GLU A 94 5.84 8.37 8.83
CA GLU A 94 5.00 9.45 9.35
C GLU A 94 4.54 10.35 8.20
N THR A 95 3.26 10.69 8.15
CA THR A 95 2.77 11.70 7.18
C THR A 95 3.47 13.02 7.47
N PRO A 96 4.24 13.59 6.53
CA PRO A 96 4.85 14.89 6.77
C PRO A 96 3.74 15.91 7.04
N PRO A 97 3.91 16.82 8.02
CA PRO A 97 2.91 17.84 8.28
C PRO A 97 2.61 18.60 6.98
N PRO A 98 1.35 18.96 6.70
CA PRO A 98 0.97 19.60 5.45
C PRO A 98 1.87 20.80 5.20
N ARG A 99 2.64 20.77 4.09
CA ARG A 99 3.52 21.88 3.73
C ARG A 99 2.65 23.11 3.56
N ARG A 100 2.81 24.12 4.43
CA ARG A 100 2.20 25.44 4.18
C ARG A 100 2.73 25.91 2.84
N ILE A 101 1.85 26.07 1.86
CA ILE A 101 2.18 26.74 0.60
C ILE A 101 2.58 28.17 0.99
N GLY A 102 3.88 28.41 1.12
CA GLY A 102 4.40 29.75 1.27
C GLY A 102 3.96 30.54 0.06
N ARG A 103 3.18 31.61 0.28
CA ARG A 103 2.92 32.61 -0.77
C ARG A 103 4.29 33.02 -1.30
N LYS A 104 4.63 32.61 -2.52
CA LYS A 104 5.75 33.23 -3.25
C LYS A 104 5.45 34.71 -3.25
N ARG A 105 6.24 35.53 -2.54
CA ARG A 105 6.21 36.98 -2.75
C ARG A 105 6.58 37.18 -4.20
N LEU A 106 5.62 37.62 -5.01
CA LEU A 106 5.88 38.20 -6.31
C LEU A 106 6.90 39.31 -6.08
N ARG A 107 8.12 39.10 -6.57
CA ARG A 107 9.14 40.14 -6.59
C ARG A 107 8.66 41.15 -7.63
N ASP A 108 8.37 42.38 -7.23
CA ASP A 108 7.90 43.42 -8.15
C ASP A 108 8.93 43.60 -9.26
N GLN A 109 8.48 43.51 -10.52
CA GLN A 109 9.32 43.68 -11.71
C GLN A 109 10.05 45.05 -11.73
N ARG A 110 9.57 46.03 -10.96
CA ARG A 110 10.20 47.35 -10.79
C ARG A 110 11.61 47.28 -10.20
N THR A 111 11.86 46.40 -9.23
CA THR A 111 13.19 46.34 -8.59
C THR A 111 14.24 45.68 -9.48
N GLN A 112 13.84 44.81 -10.42
CA GLN A 112 14.76 44.20 -11.39
C GLN A 112 15.22 45.17 -12.49
N ASN A 113 14.39 46.16 -12.86
CA ASN A 113 14.74 47.12 -13.90
C ASN A 113 15.70 48.22 -13.42
N GLU A 114 15.81 48.45 -12.11
CA GLU A 114 16.74 49.42 -11.53
C GLU A 114 18.17 48.86 -11.40
N GLU A 115 18.33 47.55 -11.14
CA GLU A 115 19.65 46.89 -11.08
C GLU A 115 20.31 46.73 -12.46
N GLN A 116 19.55 46.74 -13.56
CA GLN A 116 20.09 46.68 -14.93
C GLN A 116 20.55 48.05 -15.48
N ARG A 117 20.45 49.10 -14.67
CA ARG A 117 20.81 50.48 -15.05
C ARG A 117 22.07 51.00 -14.36
N GLN A 118 22.77 50.15 -13.60
CA GLN A 118 24.11 50.40 -13.05
C GLN A 118 25.11 49.46 -13.74
#